data_AF-A0A2I0VAI7-F1
#
_entry.id   AF-A0A2I0VAI7-F1
#
_cell.length_a   1.000
_cell.length_b   1.000
_cell.length_c   1.000
_cell.angle_alpha   90.00
_cell.angle_beta   90.00
_cell.angle_gamma   90.00
#
_symmetry.space_group_name_H-M   'P 1'
#
loop_
_entity.id
_entity.type
_entity.pdbx_description
1 polymer ?
#
loop_
_entity_poly.entity_id
_entity_poly.type
_entity_poly.pdbx_seq_one_letter_code
_entity_poly.pdbx_strand_id
1 'polypeptide(L)'
;MIIDKYLKLFQDMRPPLFKGVEGPIEAENWLLRIEKILEGMNCPKEIKVSLATFTLEEEAERWWRGLYQDKFEGIPCMQIKWDDFS
;
A
#
# COMPACT_ATOMS: atom_id res chain seq x y z
N MET A 1 -6.03 11.48 -14.55
CA MET A 1 -5.56 10.10 -14.84
C MET A 1 -6.28 9.15 -13.89
N ILE A 2 -6.41 7.86 -14.21
CA ILE A 2 -7.24 6.90 -13.42
C ILE A 2 -6.80 6.87 -11.94
N ILE A 3 -5.50 6.98 -11.67
CA ILE A 3 -4.91 7.00 -10.32
C ILE A 3 -5.46 8.15 -9.46
N ASP A 4 -5.61 9.37 -9.99
CA ASP A 4 -6.03 10.55 -9.21
C ASP A 4 -7.41 10.34 -8.57
N LYS A 5 -8.32 9.67 -9.29
CA LYS A 5 -9.67 9.34 -8.79
C LYS A 5 -9.59 8.35 -7.62
N TYR A 6 -8.80 7.28 -7.78
CA TYR A 6 -8.67 6.26 -6.75
C TYR A 6 -7.89 6.78 -5.55
N LEU A 7 -6.85 7.59 -5.74
CA LEU A 7 -6.11 8.23 -4.65
C LEU A 7 -7.01 9.17 -3.84
N LYS A 8 -7.82 10.01 -4.50
CA LYS A 8 -8.76 10.89 -3.81
C LYS A 8 -9.76 10.09 -2.98
N LEU A 9 -10.40 9.08 -3.57
CA LEU A 9 -11.35 8.24 -2.87
C LEU A 9 -10.70 7.48 -1.70
N PHE A 10 -9.47 7.00 -1.90
CA PHE A 10 -8.70 6.32 -0.86
C PHE A 10 -8.42 7.26 0.32
N GLN A 11 -7.94 8.49 0.06
CA GLN A 11 -7.73 9.52 1.09
C GLN A 11 -9.02 9.92 1.80
N ASP A 12 -10.14 10.02 1.08
CA ASP A 12 -11.46 10.32 1.66
C ASP A 12 -11.91 9.23 2.65
N MET A 13 -11.49 7.97 2.44
CA MET A 13 -11.73 6.85 3.35
C MET A 13 -10.80 6.82 4.57
N ARG A 14 -9.83 7.75 4.66
CA ARG A 14 -8.89 7.93 5.78
C ARG A 14 -8.15 6.63 6.13
N PRO A 15 -7.28 6.16 5.23
CA PRO A 15 -6.58 4.91 5.44
C PRO A 15 -5.60 5.06 6.61
N PRO A 16 -5.37 4.01 7.41
CA PRO A 16 -4.42 4.07 8.50
C PRO A 16 -3.00 4.20 7.97
N LEU A 17 -2.19 5.04 8.63
CA LEU A 17 -0.76 5.11 8.41
C LEU A 17 -0.04 4.01 9.19
N PHE A 18 1.12 3.57 8.71
CA PHE A 18 1.93 2.55 9.37
C PHE A 18 3.41 2.94 9.35
N LYS A 19 4.01 3.04 10.54
CA LYS A 19 5.41 3.50 10.69
C LYS A 19 6.41 2.35 10.69
N GLY A 20 5.97 1.13 10.98
CA GLY A 20 6.81 -0.07 10.94
C GLY A 20 7.42 -0.47 12.28
N VAL A 21 7.13 0.28 13.35
CA VAL A 21 7.70 0.05 14.70
C VAL A 21 6.72 -0.66 15.64
N GLU A 22 5.46 -0.76 15.24
CA GLU A 22 4.36 -1.19 16.09
C GLU A 22 4.27 -2.71 16.28
N GLY A 23 4.98 -3.50 15.46
CA GLY A 23 5.03 -4.95 15.55
C GLY A 23 4.15 -5.68 14.52
N PRO A 24 4.21 -7.03 14.48
CA PRO A 24 3.57 -7.83 13.44
C PRO A 24 2.04 -7.82 13.53
N ILE A 25 1.46 -7.79 14.73
CA ILE A 25 -0.01 -7.76 14.91
C ILE A 25 -0.58 -6.45 14.37
N GLU A 26 0.11 -5.34 14.59
CA GLU A 26 -0.26 -4.02 14.14
C GLU A 26 -0.07 -3.89 12.62
N ALA A 27 0.96 -4.54 12.06
CA ALA A 27 1.13 -4.66 10.61
C ALA A 27 -0.03 -5.43 9.97
N GLU A 28 -0.43 -6.58 10.53
CA GLU A 28 -1.59 -7.35 10.05
C GLU A 28 -2.89 -6.53 10.14
N ASN A 29 -3.11 -5.85 11.26
CA ASN A 29 -4.28 -5.00 11.46
C ASN A 29 -4.31 -3.82 10.48
N TRP A 30 -3.17 -3.22 10.17
CA TRP A 30 -3.05 -2.18 9.15
C TRP A 30 -3.41 -2.76 7.77
N LEU A 31 -2.83 -3.89 7.39
CA LEU A 31 -3.07 -4.52 6.09
C LEU A 31 -4.55 -4.88 5.89
N LEU A 32 -5.20 -5.50 6.89
CA LEU A 32 -6.62 -5.82 6.86
C LEU A 32 -7.51 -4.58 6.63
N ARG A 33 -7.14 -3.45 7.26
CA ARG A 33 -7.87 -2.19 7.06
C ARG A 33 -7.66 -1.62 5.66
N ILE A 34 -6.45 -1.69 5.13
CA ILE A 34 -6.14 -1.28 3.75
C ILE A 34 -6.92 -2.14 2.76
N GLU A 35 -6.92 -3.47 2.91
CA GLU A 35 -7.67 -4.39 2.05
C GLU A 35 -9.16 -4.06 2.03
N LYS A 36 -9.76 -3.86 3.21
CA LYS A 36 -11.18 -3.47 3.32
C LYS A 36 -11.51 -2.18 2.57
N ILE A 37 -10.63 -1.18 2.60
CA ILE A 37 -10.82 0.07 1.87
C ILE A 37 -10.70 -0.18 0.35
N LEU A 38 -9.66 -0.91 -0.07
CA LEU A 38 -9.40 -1.24 -1.48
C LEU A 38 -10.55 -2.04 -2.11
N GLU A 39 -11.14 -2.96 -1.34
CA GLU A 39 -12.34 -3.70 -1.74
C GLU A 39 -13.56 -2.79 -1.81
N GLY A 40 -13.81 -1.99 -0.76
CA GLY A 40 -14.95 -1.08 -0.71
C GLY A 40 -15.00 -0.06 -1.86
N MET A 41 -13.83 0.35 -2.36
CA MET A 41 -13.73 1.27 -3.50
C MET A 41 -13.73 0.57 -4.87
N ASN A 42 -13.81 -0.77 -4.92
CA ASN A 42 -13.56 -1.58 -6.12
C ASN A 42 -12.26 -1.18 -6.83
N CYS A 43 -11.15 -1.13 -6.06
CA CYS A 43 -9.85 -0.73 -6.58
C CYS A 43 -9.35 -1.72 -7.65
N PRO A 44 -8.90 -1.23 -8.82
CA PRO A 44 -8.19 -2.04 -9.81
C PRO A 44 -6.95 -2.68 -9.18
N LYS A 45 -6.64 -3.90 -9.60
CA LYS A 45 -5.53 -4.69 -9.04
C LYS A 45 -4.20 -3.97 -9.21
N GLU A 46 -4.05 -3.29 -10.34
CA GLU A 46 -2.86 -2.56 -10.77
C GLU A 46 -2.62 -1.29 -9.94
N ILE A 47 -3.56 -0.86 -9.11
CA ILE A 47 -3.44 0.39 -8.32
C ILE A 47 -3.27 0.08 -6.82
N LYS A 48 -3.59 -1.14 -6.38
CA LYS A 48 -3.61 -1.54 -4.96
C LYS A 48 -2.28 -1.28 -4.25
N VAL A 49 -1.16 -1.77 -4.79
CA VAL A 49 0.17 -1.60 -4.19
C VAL A 49 0.56 -0.13 -4.11
N SER A 50 0.25 0.66 -5.14
CA SER A 50 0.54 2.10 -5.15
C SER A 50 -0.22 2.86 -4.04
N LEU A 51 -1.48 2.48 -3.75
CA LEU A 51 -2.26 3.10 -2.67
C LEU A 51 -1.82 2.63 -1.29
N ALA A 52 -1.55 1.34 -1.11
CA ALA A 52 -1.13 0.82 0.19
C ALA A 52 0.23 1.41 0.62
N THR A 53 1.19 1.45 -0.30
CA THR A 53 2.53 2.01 -0.07
C THR A 53 2.51 3.50 0.23
N PHE A 54 1.47 4.23 -0.20
CA PHE A 54 1.25 5.64 0.14
C PHE A 54 0.97 5.88 1.64
N THR A 55 0.61 4.83 2.39
CA THR A 55 0.33 4.91 3.83
C THR A 55 1.49 4.45 4.70
N LEU A 56 2.58 3.98 4.09
CA LEU A 56 3.80 3.64 4.79
C LEU A 56 4.55 4.92 5.12
N GLU A 57 5.01 5.03 6.36
CA GLU A 57 5.80 6.16 6.83
C GLU A 57 7.07 5.63 7.51
N GLU A 58 8.04 6.53 7.72
CA GLU A 58 9.22 6.30 8.56
C GLU A 58 9.97 4.99 8.24
N GLU A 59 10.00 4.01 9.15
CA GLU A 59 10.74 2.77 8.96
C GLU A 59 10.08 1.85 7.93
N ALA A 60 8.75 1.79 7.91
CA ALA A 60 8.03 1.00 6.93
C ALA A 60 8.23 1.51 5.50
N GLU A 61 8.26 2.84 5.32
CA GLU A 61 8.56 3.44 4.01
C GLU A 61 9.99 3.10 3.56
N ARG A 62 10.97 3.21 4.47
CA ARG A 62 12.37 2.89 4.17
C ARG A 62 12.55 1.40 3.84
N TRP A 63 11.93 0.52 4.62
CA TRP A 63 11.94 -0.92 4.37
C TRP A 63 11.34 -1.25 3.01
N TRP A 64 10.17 -0.69 2.69
CA TRP A 64 9.52 -0.93 1.40
C TRP A 64 10.38 -0.44 0.23
N ARG A 65 10.99 0.75 0.34
CA ARG A 65 11.89 1.28 -0.70
C ARG A 65 13.12 0.40 -0.92
N GLY A 66 13.70 -0.14 0.15
CA GLY A 66 14.82 -1.08 0.07
C GLY A 66 14.40 -2.39 -0.61
N LEU A 67 13.32 -3.01 -0.14
CA LEU A 67 12.76 -4.22 -0.76
C LEU A 67 12.40 -4.00 -2.23
N TYR A 68 11.83 -2.84 -2.55
CA TYR A 68 11.47 -2.45 -3.91
C TYR A 68 12.69 -2.38 -4.83
N GLN A 69 13.80 -1.81 -4.37
CA GLN A 69 15.05 -1.76 -5.11
C GLN A 69 15.65 -3.16 -5.31
N ASP A 70 15.69 -3.97 -4.25
CA ASP A 70 16.38 -5.26 -4.27
C ASP A 70 15.59 -6.36 -5.01
N LYS A 71 14.26 -6.40 -4.85
CA LYS A 71 13.41 -7.49 -5.35
C LYS A 71 12.74 -7.16 -6.68
N PHE A 72 12.42 -5.89 -6.92
CA PHE A 72 11.59 -5.48 -8.06
C PHE A 72 12.34 -4.62 -9.07
N GLU A 73 13.62 -4.31 -8.85
CA GLU A 73 14.51 -3.64 -9.82
C GLU A 73 13.91 -2.36 -10.45
N GLY A 74 13.09 -1.63 -9.69
CA GLY A 74 12.45 -0.40 -10.17
C GLY A 74 11.18 -0.59 -11.00
N ILE A 75 10.68 -1.82 -11.18
CA ILE A 75 9.39 -2.11 -11.82
C ILE A 75 8.28 -1.33 -11.13
N PRO A 76 7.50 -0.48 -11.85
CA PRO A 76 6.47 0.36 -11.23
C PRO A 76 5.55 -0.41 -10.30
N CYS A 77 5.18 0.18 -9.15
CA CYS A 77 4.24 -0.43 -8.19
C CYS A 77 2.95 -0.94 -8.84
N MET A 78 2.55 -0.37 -9.98
CA MET A 78 1.37 -0.82 -10.72
C MET A 78 1.49 -2.21 -11.36
N GLN A 79 2.71 -2.72 -11.50
CA GLN A 79 3.00 -4.03 -12.07
C GLN A 79 3.31 -5.07 -10.98
N ILE A 80 3.45 -4.64 -9.72
CA ILE A 80 3.62 -5.54 -8.57
C ILE A 80 2.26 -6.13 -8.22
N LYS A 81 2.19 -7.46 -8.10
CA LYS A 81 0.97 -8.14 -7.67
C LYS A 81 0.76 -7.90 -6.18
N TRP A 82 -0.51 -7.81 -5.77
CA TRP A 82 -0.85 -7.66 -4.36
C TRP A 82 -0.21 -8.75 -3.50
N ASP A 83 -0.29 -10.01 -3.93
CA ASP A 83 0.27 -11.17 -3.22
C ASP A 83 1.82 -11.13 -3.07
N ASP A 84 2.52 -10.35 -3.90
CA ASP A 84 3.98 -10.16 -3.77
C ASP A 84 4.34 -9.07 -2.76
N PHE A 85 3.36 -8.23 -2.38
CA PHE A 85 3.44 -7.12 -1.43
C PHE A 85 2.91 -7.51 -0.04
N SER A 86 1.74 -8.15 0.01
CA SER A 86 0.99 -8.50 1.24
C SER A 86 1.48 -9.78 1.90
#